data_AF-A0A937H756-F1
#
_entry.id   AF-A0A937H756-F1
#
_cell.length_a   1.000
_cell.length_b   1.000
_cell.length_c   1.000
_cell.angle_alpha   90.00
_cell.angle_beta   90.00
_cell.angle_gamma   90.00
#
_symmetry.space_group_name_H-M   'P 1'
#
loop_
_entity.id
_entity.type
_entity.pdbx_description
1 polymer ?
#
loop_
_entity_poly.entity_id
_entity_poly.type
_entity_poly.pdbx_seq_one_letter_code
_entity_poly.pdbx_strand_id
1 'polypeptide(L)'
;MITSYLLTLAGCALLTIVIVYLARKHFVADINVLESRIEQTLPQTQCAQCGYPGCRPYAKAIAAGEAINRCPPGGETVIEALADLLNRPVTPLADDLTPQPVPLLASIREAECIGCTLCIKACPVDAIIGSQNQMHTIIKADCTGCELCLPPCPVDCIDLLPQRSVVAQAQPRPTFSEPCIFCSACVSACPKELEPQHLLLAFDAPEHIAHQQLSACVECTLCDQACPSDLPLTETFKIMKQNEVIRAAEVAAAAATLARFEKRQQRLAVDDADLIIRPKAQDAQALIAGLKTGSKP
;
A
#
# COMPACT_ATOMS: atom_id res chain seq x y z
N MET A 1 20.23 46.14 -37.50
CA MET A 1 19.90 46.01 -36.06
C MET A 1 18.80 44.97 -35.82
N ILE A 2 17.65 45.07 -36.50
CA ILE A 2 16.51 44.13 -36.30
C ILE A 2 16.86 42.67 -36.65
N THR A 3 17.63 42.43 -37.72
CA THR A 3 18.04 41.08 -38.15
C THR A 3 18.96 40.38 -37.15
N SER A 4 19.81 41.13 -36.45
CA SER A 4 20.72 40.58 -35.43
C SER A 4 19.98 40.20 -34.13
N TYR A 5 18.93 40.96 -33.78
CA TYR A 5 18.00 40.59 -32.70
C TYR A 5 17.18 39.33 -33.02
N LEU A 6 16.73 39.18 -34.26
CA LEU A 6 16.02 37.98 -34.72
C LEU A 6 16.89 36.71 -34.65
N LEU A 7 18.16 36.80 -35.06
CA LEU A 7 19.11 35.69 -35.00
C LEU A 7 19.45 35.28 -33.56
N THR A 8 19.60 36.24 -32.65
CA THR A 8 19.89 35.96 -31.23
C THR A 8 18.69 35.33 -30.52
N LEU A 9 17.46 35.82 -30.76
CA LEU A 9 16.23 35.23 -30.23
C LEU A 9 16.00 33.81 -30.76
N ALA A 10 16.20 33.58 -32.06
CA ALA A 10 16.11 32.25 -32.65
C ALA A 10 17.14 31.29 -32.07
N GLY A 11 18.39 31.74 -31.87
CA GLY A 11 19.44 30.95 -31.24
C GLY A 11 19.10 30.56 -29.79
N CYS A 12 18.60 31.50 -28.99
CA CYS A 12 18.16 31.21 -27.62
C CYS A 12 16.97 30.24 -27.58
N ALA A 13 15.99 30.39 -28.48
CA ALA A 13 14.85 29.47 -28.55
C ALA A 13 15.28 28.05 -28.95
N LEU A 14 16.21 27.92 -29.88
CA LEU A 14 16.73 26.62 -30.31
C LEU A 14 17.55 25.98 -29.18
N LEU A 15 18.35 26.77 -28.47
CA LEU A 15 19.11 26.32 -27.30
C LEU A 15 18.16 25.83 -26.19
N THR A 16 17.10 26.58 -25.86
CA THR A 16 16.14 26.16 -24.82
C THR A 16 15.38 24.91 -25.23
N ILE A 17 14.97 24.78 -26.50
CA ILE A 17 14.34 23.56 -27.02
C ILE A 17 15.28 22.36 -26.89
N VAL A 18 16.56 22.52 -27.25
CA VAL A 18 17.56 21.46 -27.15
C VAL A 18 17.80 21.08 -25.69
N ILE A 19 17.94 22.05 -24.79
CA ILE A 19 18.11 21.80 -23.35
C ILE A 19 16.89 21.08 -22.79
N VAL A 20 15.66 21.52 -23.11
CA VAL A 20 14.42 20.87 -22.65
C VAL A 20 14.28 19.46 -23.21
N TYR A 21 14.65 19.24 -24.47
CA TYR A 21 14.64 17.92 -25.10
C TYR A 21 15.64 16.96 -24.43
N LEU A 22 16.88 17.43 -24.20
CA LEU A 22 17.91 16.64 -23.51
C LEU A 22 17.54 16.38 -22.05
N ALA A 23 17.01 17.37 -21.35
CA ALA A 23 16.51 17.23 -19.98
C ALA A 23 15.37 16.22 -19.91
N ARG A 24 14.37 16.27 -20.82
CA ARG A 24 13.30 15.25 -20.87
C ARG A 24 13.83 13.84 -21.12
N LYS A 25 14.85 13.69 -21.96
CA LYS A 25 15.44 12.36 -22.26
C LYS A 25 16.25 11.81 -21.08
N HIS A 26 16.91 12.68 -20.31
CA HIS A 26 17.75 12.26 -19.18
C HIS A 26 16.97 12.17 -17.85
N PHE A 27 15.93 12.98 -17.69
CA PHE A 27 14.97 12.99 -16.59
C PHE A 27 13.63 12.37 -17.01
N VAL A 28 13.66 11.27 -17.77
CA VAL A 28 12.50 10.38 -17.76
C VAL A 28 12.47 9.82 -16.35
N ALA A 29 11.51 10.29 -15.54
CA ALA A 29 11.27 9.75 -14.21
C ALA A 29 11.29 8.23 -14.32
N ASP A 30 12.13 7.56 -13.54
CA ASP A 30 12.20 6.11 -13.57
C ASP A 30 10.80 5.59 -13.20
N ILE A 31 10.05 5.15 -14.22
CA ILE A 31 8.65 4.76 -14.08
C ILE A 31 8.55 3.68 -12.99
N ASN A 32 9.58 2.84 -12.87
CA ASN A 32 9.65 1.81 -11.84
C ASN A 32 9.72 2.40 -10.41
N VAL A 33 10.35 3.56 -10.23
CA VAL A 33 10.44 4.24 -8.92
C VAL A 33 9.08 4.86 -8.56
N LEU A 34 8.39 5.48 -9.51
CA LEU A 34 7.05 6.03 -9.27
C LEU A 34 6.04 4.91 -8.99
N GLU A 35 6.04 3.84 -9.79
CA GLU A 35 5.21 2.65 -9.58
C GLU A 35 5.42 2.08 -8.18
N SER A 36 6.68 1.93 -7.76
CA SER A 36 7.01 1.39 -6.43
C SER A 36 6.54 2.32 -5.30
N ARG A 37 6.65 3.64 -5.47
CA ARG A 37 6.20 4.60 -4.45
C ARG A 37 4.68 4.63 -4.32
N ILE A 38 3.97 4.55 -5.44
CA ILE A 38 2.50 4.40 -5.44
C ILE A 38 2.11 3.09 -4.77
N GLU A 39 2.77 1.98 -5.11
CA GLU A 39 2.51 0.67 -4.50
C GLU A 39 2.68 0.74 -2.98
N GLN A 40 3.77 1.32 -2.47
CA GLN A 40 4.00 1.48 -1.04
C GLN A 40 2.94 2.33 -0.32
N THR A 41 2.22 3.19 -1.05
CA THR A 41 1.12 3.99 -0.53
C THR A 41 -0.19 3.19 -0.41
N LEU A 42 -0.34 2.10 -1.18
CA LEU A 42 -1.52 1.26 -1.16
C LEU A 42 -1.54 0.35 0.08
N PRO A 43 -2.73 -0.07 0.56
CA PRO A 43 -2.88 -0.83 1.82
C PRO A 43 -2.40 -2.29 1.74
N GLN A 44 -1.87 -2.73 0.59
CA GLN A 44 -1.31 -4.07 0.35
C GLN A 44 -2.27 -5.25 0.65
N THR A 45 -3.59 -5.04 0.63
CA THR A 45 -4.59 -6.11 0.91
C THR A 45 -4.69 -7.17 -0.19
N GLN A 46 -4.19 -6.88 -1.39
CA GLN A 46 -4.25 -7.72 -2.58
C GLN A 46 -5.67 -8.22 -2.91
N CYS A 47 -6.69 -7.38 -2.67
CA CYS A 47 -8.09 -7.80 -2.73
C CYS A 47 -8.74 -7.77 -4.12
N ALA A 48 -8.11 -7.11 -5.08
CA ALA A 48 -8.63 -6.92 -6.43
C ALA A 48 -9.99 -6.20 -6.58
N GLN A 49 -10.51 -5.59 -5.52
CA GLN A 49 -11.77 -4.83 -5.57
C GLN A 49 -11.71 -3.59 -6.47
N CYS A 50 -10.50 -3.07 -6.71
CA CYS A 50 -10.25 -2.00 -7.68
C CYS A 50 -10.30 -2.49 -9.14
N GLY A 51 -10.54 -3.77 -9.40
CA GLY A 51 -10.53 -4.37 -10.75
C GLY A 51 -9.14 -4.77 -11.26
N TYR A 52 -8.08 -4.61 -10.46
CA TYR A 52 -6.73 -5.06 -10.77
C TYR A 52 -6.36 -6.27 -9.91
N PRO A 53 -5.57 -7.24 -10.40
CA PRO A 53 -5.29 -8.49 -9.67
C PRO A 53 -4.41 -8.33 -8.42
N GLY A 54 -3.94 -7.12 -8.12
CA GLY A 54 -3.14 -6.80 -6.93
C GLY A 54 -2.82 -5.31 -6.84
N CYS A 55 -2.06 -4.91 -5.82
CA CYS A 55 -1.66 -3.52 -5.62
C CYS A 55 -0.67 -3.03 -6.68
N ARG A 56 0.32 -3.85 -7.07
CA ARG A 56 1.32 -3.47 -8.09
C ARG A 56 0.73 -3.16 -9.47
N PRO A 57 -0.17 -3.99 -10.04
CA PRO A 57 -0.80 -3.67 -11.33
C PRO A 57 -1.65 -2.39 -11.26
N TYR A 58 -2.32 -2.13 -10.14
CA TYR A 58 -3.04 -0.88 -9.95
C TYR A 58 -2.09 0.32 -9.84
N ALA A 59 -0.98 0.19 -9.09
CA ALA A 59 0.05 1.22 -8.98
C ALA A 59 0.64 1.59 -10.36
N LYS A 60 0.88 0.59 -11.20
CA LYS A 60 1.29 0.77 -12.59
C LYS A 60 0.25 1.50 -13.44
N ALA A 61 -1.03 1.16 -13.29
CA ALA A 61 -2.10 1.87 -13.97
C ALA A 61 -2.16 3.35 -13.54
N ILE A 62 -2.06 3.63 -12.23
CA ILE A 62 -2.03 5.00 -11.70
C ILE A 62 -0.84 5.79 -12.27
N ALA A 63 0.35 5.18 -12.29
CA ALA A 63 1.55 5.77 -12.89
C ALA A 63 1.35 6.10 -14.37
N ALA A 64 0.58 5.28 -15.08
CA ALA A 64 0.20 5.49 -16.48
C ALA A 64 -0.93 6.52 -16.70
N GLY A 65 -1.57 7.03 -15.63
CA GLY A 65 -2.62 8.05 -15.70
C GLY A 65 -4.01 7.61 -15.24
N GLU A 66 -4.17 6.38 -14.74
CA GLU A 66 -5.44 5.87 -14.20
C GLU A 66 -5.93 6.67 -12.98
N ALA A 67 -7.21 6.53 -12.67
CA ALA A 67 -7.87 7.13 -11.51
C ALA A 67 -7.32 6.61 -10.17
N ILE A 68 -7.08 7.53 -9.22
CA ILE A 68 -6.50 7.26 -7.89
C ILE A 68 -7.55 6.87 -6.83
N ASN A 69 -8.84 7.02 -7.15
CA ASN A 69 -9.98 6.89 -6.25
C ASN A 69 -10.70 5.55 -6.37
N ARG A 70 -9.99 4.47 -6.71
CA ARG A 70 -10.58 3.15 -6.95
C ARG A 70 -10.19 2.11 -5.91
N CYS A 71 -9.61 2.50 -4.77
CA CYS A 71 -9.20 1.58 -3.70
C CYS A 71 -10.19 1.60 -2.51
N PRO A 72 -11.19 0.70 -2.45
CA PRO A 72 -12.14 0.65 -1.33
C PRO A 72 -11.52 0.43 0.06
N PRO A 73 -10.50 -0.46 0.24
CA PRO A 73 -9.92 -0.67 1.57
C PRO A 73 -8.98 0.47 1.99
N GLY A 74 -8.48 1.27 1.03
CA GLY A 74 -7.66 2.44 1.32
C GLY A 74 -8.49 3.68 1.67
N GLY A 75 -9.70 3.77 1.12
CA GLY A 75 -10.62 4.87 1.37
C GLY A 75 -10.01 6.25 1.06
N GLU A 76 -10.48 7.27 1.78
CA GLU A 76 -10.05 8.66 1.59
C GLU A 76 -8.57 8.88 1.92
N THR A 77 -8.05 8.19 2.94
CA THR A 77 -6.65 8.35 3.38
C THR A 77 -5.64 8.03 2.27
N VAL A 78 -5.87 6.95 1.52
CA VAL A 78 -5.02 6.56 0.39
C VAL A 78 -5.23 7.49 -0.80
N ILE A 79 -6.44 7.98 -1.01
CA ILE A 79 -6.74 8.93 -2.08
C ILE A 79 -5.98 10.24 -1.86
N GLU A 80 -6.01 10.78 -0.65
CA GLU A 80 -5.28 11.99 -0.26
C GLU A 80 -3.78 11.80 -0.42
N ALA A 81 -3.23 10.71 0.11
CA ALA A 81 -1.80 10.40 -0.01
C ALA A 81 -1.35 10.25 -1.48
N LEU A 82 -2.17 9.61 -2.33
CA LEU A 82 -1.90 9.49 -3.76
C LEU A 82 -2.06 10.83 -4.51
N ALA A 83 -3.04 11.64 -4.13
CA ALA A 83 -3.28 12.97 -4.69
C ALA A 83 -2.08 13.89 -4.42
N ASP A 84 -1.58 13.90 -3.19
CA ASP A 84 -0.39 14.64 -2.79
C ASP A 84 0.86 14.12 -3.50
N LEU A 85 1.05 12.80 -3.55
CA LEU A 85 2.19 12.16 -4.21
C LEU A 85 2.27 12.49 -5.70
N LEU A 86 1.11 12.54 -6.38
CA LEU A 86 1.01 12.72 -7.83
C LEU A 86 0.70 14.17 -8.24
N ASN A 87 0.52 15.07 -7.26
CA ASN A 87 0.05 16.43 -7.45
C ASN A 87 -1.23 16.49 -8.31
N ARG A 88 -2.25 15.71 -7.90
CA ARG A 88 -3.56 15.59 -8.54
C ARG A 88 -4.67 16.06 -7.58
N PRO A 89 -5.84 16.49 -8.07
CA PRO A 89 -6.95 16.85 -7.19
C PRO A 89 -7.50 15.62 -6.46
N VAL A 90 -7.81 15.80 -5.17
CA VAL A 90 -8.51 14.79 -4.36
C VAL A 90 -9.92 14.59 -4.94
N THR A 91 -10.26 13.35 -5.26
CA THR A 91 -11.56 12.95 -5.79
C THR A 91 -12.13 11.86 -4.88
N PRO A 92 -13.41 11.94 -4.47
CA PRO A 92 -14.00 10.91 -3.61
C PRO A 92 -13.93 9.53 -4.24
N LEU A 93 -14.05 8.47 -3.42
CA LEU A 93 -14.10 7.09 -3.90
C LEU A 93 -15.14 6.96 -5.02
N ALA A 94 -14.81 6.23 -6.09
CA ALA A 94 -15.69 6.07 -7.23
C ALA A 94 -17.08 5.53 -6.82
N ASP A 95 -18.15 6.07 -7.42
CA ASP A 95 -19.55 5.82 -7.03
C ASP A 95 -19.98 4.35 -7.17
N ASP A 96 -19.25 3.56 -7.97
CA ASP A 96 -19.47 2.13 -8.18
C ASP A 96 -18.85 1.25 -7.08
N LEU A 97 -18.16 1.84 -6.10
CA LEU A 97 -17.42 1.14 -5.05
C LEU A 97 -17.94 1.46 -3.65
N THR A 98 -17.92 0.46 -2.77
CA THR A 98 -18.35 0.60 -1.37
C THR A 98 -17.14 0.75 -0.44
N PRO A 99 -17.06 1.82 0.38
CA PRO A 99 -15.98 1.97 1.36
C PRO A 99 -15.92 0.79 2.35
N GLN A 100 -14.71 0.33 2.67
CA GLN A 100 -14.48 -0.73 3.65
C GLN A 100 -13.67 -0.20 4.85
N PRO A 101 -14.32 0.43 5.85
CA PRO A 101 -13.64 1.11 6.95
C PRO A 101 -13.12 0.17 8.06
N VAL A 102 -13.56 -1.08 8.08
CA VAL A 102 -13.18 -2.06 9.11
C VAL A 102 -12.60 -3.30 8.41
N PRO A 103 -11.42 -3.79 8.83
CA PRO A 103 -10.89 -5.03 8.30
C PRO A 103 -11.84 -6.19 8.63
N LEU A 104 -12.39 -6.79 7.59
CA LEU A 104 -13.15 -8.03 7.68
C LEU A 104 -12.16 -9.20 7.68
N LEU A 105 -12.40 -10.21 8.51
CA LEU A 105 -11.66 -11.47 8.43
C LEU A 105 -12.58 -12.60 8.04
N ALA A 106 -12.09 -13.44 7.14
CA ALA A 106 -12.81 -14.66 6.80
C ALA A 106 -12.74 -15.66 7.97
N SER A 107 -13.84 -16.38 8.20
CA SER A 107 -14.02 -17.44 9.19
C SER A 107 -14.74 -18.61 8.54
N ILE A 108 -14.24 -19.83 8.74
CA ILE A 108 -14.84 -21.05 8.16
C ILE A 108 -15.74 -21.69 9.20
N ARG A 109 -16.98 -22.02 8.81
CA ARG A 109 -17.88 -22.84 9.62
C ARG A 109 -17.45 -24.30 9.55
N GLU A 110 -16.85 -24.73 10.65
CA GLU A 110 -16.19 -26.04 10.78
C GLU A 110 -17.10 -27.21 10.40
N ALA A 111 -18.37 -27.17 10.83
CA ALA A 111 -19.34 -28.25 10.61
C ALA A 111 -19.76 -28.43 9.14
N GLU A 112 -19.57 -27.42 8.29
CA GLU A 112 -20.01 -27.42 6.89
C GLU A 112 -18.86 -27.64 5.91
N CYS A 113 -17.61 -27.47 6.37
CA CYS A 113 -16.44 -27.56 5.51
C CYS A 113 -16.18 -28.99 5.04
N ILE A 114 -16.24 -29.22 3.73
CA ILE A 114 -16.01 -30.55 3.12
C ILE A 114 -14.55 -30.79 2.68
N GLY A 115 -13.63 -29.85 2.93
CA GLY A 115 -12.22 -30.05 2.55
C GLY A 115 -11.94 -30.05 1.04
N CYS A 116 -12.65 -29.24 0.25
CA CYS A 116 -12.54 -29.21 -1.22
C CYS A 116 -11.27 -28.52 -1.78
N THR A 117 -10.47 -27.84 -0.96
CA THR A 117 -9.26 -27.05 -1.28
C THR A 117 -9.41 -25.85 -2.23
N LEU A 118 -10.61 -25.55 -2.75
CA LEU A 118 -10.81 -24.45 -3.70
C LEU A 118 -10.53 -23.07 -3.08
N CYS A 119 -10.87 -22.88 -1.80
CA CYS A 119 -10.57 -21.65 -1.07
C CYS A 119 -9.05 -21.41 -0.90
N ILE A 120 -8.24 -22.48 -0.73
CA ILE A 120 -6.77 -22.39 -0.67
C ILE A 120 -6.20 -21.85 -1.99
N LYS A 121 -6.76 -22.30 -3.12
CA LYS A 121 -6.32 -21.84 -4.45
C LYS A 121 -6.69 -20.37 -4.72
N ALA A 122 -7.78 -19.90 -4.14
CA ALA A 122 -8.24 -18.53 -4.32
C ALA A 122 -7.58 -17.53 -3.37
N CYS A 123 -7.07 -17.98 -2.22
CA CYS A 123 -6.43 -17.08 -1.25
C CYS A 123 -5.13 -16.49 -1.81
N PRO A 124 -5.02 -15.16 -1.99
CA PRO A 124 -3.85 -14.53 -2.61
C PRO A 124 -2.61 -14.54 -1.69
N VAL A 125 -2.81 -14.65 -0.38
CA VAL A 125 -1.78 -14.52 0.66
C VAL A 125 -1.54 -15.82 1.43
N ASP A 126 -2.14 -16.93 0.99
CA ASP A 126 -2.04 -18.25 1.61
C ASP A 126 -2.43 -18.29 3.09
N ALA A 127 -3.43 -17.49 3.49
CA ALA A 127 -3.95 -17.45 4.85
C ALA A 127 -4.83 -18.65 5.22
N ILE A 128 -5.15 -19.55 4.28
CA ILE A 128 -6.01 -20.71 4.52
C ILE A 128 -5.15 -21.98 4.54
N ILE A 129 -5.23 -22.73 5.64
CA ILE A 129 -4.55 -24.01 5.81
C ILE A 129 -5.58 -25.14 5.84
N GLY A 130 -5.24 -26.25 5.20
CA GLY A 130 -5.86 -27.55 5.40
C GLY A 130 -5.46 -28.50 4.27
N SER A 131 -6.14 -29.64 4.17
CA SER A 131 -5.87 -30.64 3.15
C SER A 131 -7.15 -31.18 2.55
N GLN A 132 -7.02 -31.94 1.46
CA GLN A 132 -8.18 -32.58 0.84
C GLN A 132 -8.92 -33.47 1.85
N ASN A 133 -10.25 -33.34 1.89
CA ASN A 133 -11.16 -34.04 2.80
C ASN A 133 -10.88 -33.77 4.29
N GLN A 134 -10.17 -32.69 4.62
CA GLN A 134 -9.99 -32.20 5.98
C GLN A 134 -10.54 -30.78 6.08
N MET A 135 -11.05 -30.44 7.26
CA MET A 135 -11.53 -29.10 7.55
C MET A 135 -10.39 -28.08 7.36
N HIS A 136 -10.69 -26.98 6.67
CA HIS A 136 -9.73 -25.89 6.55
C HIS A 136 -9.92 -24.86 7.67
N THR A 137 -8.86 -24.12 7.98
CA THR A 137 -8.84 -23.06 8.98
C THR A 137 -8.11 -21.84 8.43
N ILE A 138 -8.50 -20.66 8.91
CA ILE A 138 -7.93 -19.38 8.50
C ILE A 138 -6.96 -18.88 9.56
N ILE A 139 -5.73 -18.55 9.14
CA ILE A 139 -4.76 -17.83 9.95
C ILE A 139 -5.19 -16.37 10.00
N LYS A 140 -5.81 -15.97 11.10
CA LYS A 140 -6.36 -14.60 11.27
C LYS A 140 -5.31 -13.50 11.08
N ALA A 141 -4.05 -13.76 11.45
CA ALA A 141 -2.95 -12.81 11.32
C ALA A 141 -2.50 -12.56 9.85
N ASP A 142 -2.86 -13.47 8.94
CA ASP A 142 -2.42 -13.43 7.54
C ASP A 142 -3.58 -13.08 6.59
N CYS A 143 -4.82 -13.21 7.06
CA CYS A 143 -6.01 -12.93 6.27
C CYS A 143 -6.19 -11.41 6.09
N THR A 144 -6.37 -10.99 4.84
CA THR A 144 -6.55 -9.56 4.48
C THR A 144 -8.01 -9.14 4.33
N GLY A 145 -8.96 -10.07 4.48
CA GLY A 145 -10.37 -9.77 4.24
C GLY A 145 -10.75 -9.59 2.77
N CYS A 146 -9.93 -10.06 1.83
CA CYS A 146 -10.14 -9.84 0.39
C CYS A 146 -11.39 -10.48 -0.25
N GLU A 147 -12.12 -11.32 0.49
CA GLU A 147 -13.35 -11.98 0.03
C GLU A 147 -13.21 -12.98 -1.14
N LEU A 148 -12.01 -13.12 -1.73
CA LEU A 148 -11.75 -13.99 -2.88
C LEU A 148 -12.04 -15.48 -2.62
N CYS A 149 -12.11 -15.89 -1.36
CA CYS A 149 -12.41 -17.26 -0.97
C CYS A 149 -13.91 -17.60 -0.92
N LEU A 150 -14.81 -16.60 -0.95
CA LEU A 150 -16.26 -16.82 -0.89
C LEU A 150 -16.80 -17.46 -2.18
N PRO A 151 -16.62 -16.86 -3.39
CA PRO A 151 -17.16 -17.44 -4.62
C PRO A 151 -16.76 -18.90 -4.93
N PRO A 152 -15.52 -19.36 -4.68
CA PRO A 152 -15.12 -20.73 -4.99
C PRO A 152 -15.58 -21.77 -3.96
N CYS A 153 -16.21 -21.38 -2.85
CA CYS A 153 -16.68 -22.32 -1.83
C CYS A 153 -18.01 -22.98 -2.27
N PRO A 154 -18.04 -24.29 -2.56
CA PRO A 154 -19.24 -24.96 -3.10
C PRO A 154 -20.34 -25.19 -2.06
N VAL A 155 -19.99 -25.08 -0.78
CA VAL A 155 -20.90 -25.28 0.37
C VAL A 155 -21.14 -23.98 1.13
N ASP A 156 -20.64 -22.86 0.62
CA ASP A 156 -20.83 -21.52 1.18
C ASP A 156 -20.48 -21.39 2.68
N CYS A 157 -19.50 -22.17 3.16
CA CYS A 157 -19.16 -22.26 4.58
C CYS A 157 -18.25 -21.14 5.11
N ILE A 158 -18.09 -20.01 4.42
CA ILE A 158 -17.13 -18.95 4.77
C ILE A 158 -17.87 -17.64 5.05
N ASP A 159 -17.71 -17.12 6.26
CA ASP A 159 -18.27 -15.83 6.69
C ASP A 159 -17.18 -14.77 6.79
N LEU A 160 -17.54 -13.52 6.50
CA LEU A 160 -16.70 -12.36 6.79
C LEU A 160 -17.16 -11.74 8.10
N LEU A 161 -16.32 -11.85 9.12
CA LEU A 161 -16.58 -11.29 10.43
C LEU A 161 -15.81 -9.98 10.58
N PRO A 162 -16.45 -8.91 11.08
CA PRO A 162 -15.72 -7.70 11.42
C PRO A 162 -14.72 -8.05 12.51
N GLN A 163 -13.43 -7.84 12.23
CA GLN A 163 -12.46 -7.94 13.29
C GLN A 163 -12.57 -6.67 14.12
N ARG A 164 -12.86 -6.83 15.41
CA ARG A 164 -12.62 -5.77 16.38
C ARG A 164 -11.11 -5.49 16.30
N SER A 165 -10.72 -4.41 15.63
CA SER A 165 -9.33 -4.12 15.33
C SER A 165 -8.56 -4.09 16.64
N VAL A 166 -7.77 -5.14 16.89
CA VAL A 166 -6.78 -5.13 17.97
C VAL A 166 -5.63 -4.18 17.60
N VAL A 167 -5.55 -3.81 16.31
CA VAL A 167 -4.71 -2.74 15.79
C VAL A 167 -5.31 -1.41 16.26
N ALA A 168 -4.62 -0.76 17.18
CA ALA A 168 -4.95 0.60 17.58
C ALA A 168 -4.90 1.52 16.36
N GLN A 169 -5.89 2.38 16.17
CA GLN A 169 -5.88 3.37 15.11
C GLN A 169 -5.06 4.59 15.54
N ALA A 170 -4.40 5.25 14.58
CA ALA A 170 -3.71 6.49 14.87
C ALA A 170 -4.70 7.52 15.44
N GLN A 171 -4.33 8.12 16.57
CA GLN A 171 -5.16 9.11 17.23
C GLN A 171 -4.99 10.48 16.56
N PRO A 172 -6.08 11.26 16.45
CA PRO A 172 -6.02 12.58 15.87
C PRO A 172 -5.24 13.54 16.79
N ARG A 173 -4.80 14.65 16.21
CA ARG A 173 -4.19 15.75 16.96
C ARG A 173 -5.16 16.25 18.03
N PRO A 174 -4.71 16.48 19.28
CA PRO A 174 -5.54 17.12 20.28
C PRO A 174 -5.99 18.51 19.83
N THR A 175 -7.21 18.88 20.19
CA THR A 175 -7.68 20.26 20.02
C THR A 175 -7.14 21.13 21.15
N PHE A 176 -6.73 22.35 20.81
CA PHE A 176 -6.20 23.32 21.76
C PHE A 176 -7.13 24.53 21.84
N SER A 177 -7.25 25.15 23.01
CA SER A 177 -8.03 26.38 23.20
C SER A 177 -7.36 27.58 22.56
N GLU A 178 -6.04 27.65 22.66
CA GLU A 178 -5.20 28.71 22.08
C GLU A 178 -4.24 28.10 21.05
N PRO A 179 -3.88 28.82 19.98
CA PRO A 179 -2.90 28.35 19.02
C PRO A 179 -1.46 28.52 19.52
N CYS A 180 -0.53 27.79 18.91
CA CYS A 180 0.90 28.04 19.08
C CYS A 180 1.28 29.40 18.50
N ILE A 181 1.88 30.27 19.33
CA ILE A 181 2.35 31.61 18.94
C ILE A 181 3.83 31.65 18.52
N PHE A 182 4.50 30.49 18.40
CA PHE A 182 5.92 30.38 18.01
C PHE A 182 6.91 31.19 18.87
N CYS A 183 6.67 31.27 20.18
CA CYS A 183 7.53 32.02 21.10
C CYS A 183 8.86 31.34 21.46
N SER A 184 9.07 30.08 21.05
CA SER A 184 10.26 29.25 21.35
C SER A 184 10.56 28.93 22.82
N ALA A 185 9.70 29.31 23.77
CA ALA A 185 9.90 29.02 25.21
C ALA A 185 10.03 27.52 25.54
N CYS A 186 9.31 26.66 24.81
CA CYS A 186 9.40 25.22 24.96
C CYS A 186 10.73 24.63 24.46
N VAL A 187 11.42 25.30 23.52
CA VAL A 187 12.72 24.87 22.98
C VAL A 187 13.80 25.08 24.04
N SER A 188 13.86 26.27 24.64
CA SER A 188 14.84 26.57 25.69
C SER A 188 14.60 25.77 26.98
N ALA A 189 13.35 25.41 27.27
CA ALA A 189 13.01 24.59 28.43
C ALA A 189 13.30 23.09 28.24
N CYS A 190 13.53 22.61 27.02
CA CYS A 190 13.64 21.17 26.76
C CYS A 190 15.00 20.60 27.25
N PRO A 191 15.01 19.67 28.23
CA PRO A 191 16.26 19.08 28.75
C PRO A 191 16.91 18.08 27.78
N LYS A 192 16.25 17.80 26.66
CA LYS A 192 16.73 16.90 25.60
C LYS A 192 17.13 17.66 24.34
N GLU A 193 17.19 18.99 24.41
CA GLU A 193 17.57 19.86 23.29
C GLU A 193 16.71 19.59 22.04
N LEU A 194 15.44 19.24 22.25
CA LEU A 194 14.47 19.07 21.17
C LEU A 194 13.87 20.41 20.78
N GLU A 195 13.20 20.43 19.63
CA GLU A 195 12.41 21.56 19.16
C GLU A 195 10.90 21.22 19.23
N PRO A 196 10.24 21.31 20.41
CA PRO A 196 8.83 20.97 20.56
C PRO A 196 7.88 21.68 19.58
N GLN A 197 8.18 22.93 19.19
CA GLN A 197 7.37 23.67 18.23
C GLN A 197 7.38 23.05 16.82
N HIS A 198 8.51 22.50 16.37
CA HIS A 198 8.61 21.81 15.07
C HIS A 198 7.96 20.43 15.14
N LEU A 199 8.14 19.71 16.25
CA LEU A 199 7.42 18.45 16.49
C LEU A 199 5.89 18.66 16.45
N LEU A 200 5.40 19.71 17.10
CA LEU A 200 3.97 20.06 17.09
C LEU A 200 3.45 20.35 15.67
N LEU A 201 4.22 21.09 14.87
CA LEU A 201 3.86 21.36 13.48
C LEU A 201 3.81 20.09 12.62
N ALA A 202 4.70 19.16 12.89
CA ALA A 202 4.85 17.95 12.10
C ALA A 202 3.92 16.79 12.53
N PHE A 203 2.98 17.02 13.47
CA PHE A 203 1.99 16.02 13.88
C PHE A 203 1.25 15.41 12.68
N ASP A 204 0.77 16.27 11.79
CA ASP A 204 -0.05 15.90 10.63
C ASP A 204 0.80 15.47 9.43
N ALA A 205 2.12 15.69 9.47
CA ALA A 205 3.06 15.33 8.40
C ALA A 205 4.27 14.56 8.97
N PRO A 206 4.05 13.32 9.47
CA PRO A 206 5.06 12.55 10.20
C PRO A 206 6.26 12.16 9.32
N GLU A 207 6.11 12.11 7.99
CA GLU A 207 7.19 11.80 7.04
C GLU A 207 8.34 12.81 7.10
N HIS A 208 8.07 14.04 7.54
CA HIS A 208 9.06 15.10 7.71
C HIS A 208 9.79 15.06 9.06
N ILE A 209 9.30 14.28 10.03
CA ILE A 209 10.02 14.06 11.28
C ILE A 209 11.04 12.97 11.01
N ALA A 210 12.30 13.37 10.81
CA ALA A 210 13.40 12.42 10.93
C ALA A 210 13.25 11.72 12.30
N HIS A 211 12.99 10.41 12.27
CA HIS A 211 12.69 9.53 13.40
C HIS A 211 13.64 9.60 14.62
N GLN A 212 14.67 10.46 14.59
CA GLN A 212 15.68 10.62 15.61
C GLN A 212 15.33 11.63 16.71
N GLN A 213 14.37 12.54 16.54
CA GLN A 213 14.10 13.59 17.55
C GLN A 213 12.92 13.27 18.49
N LEU A 214 11.79 12.73 18.00
CA LEU A 214 10.62 12.50 18.85
C LEU A 214 10.85 11.38 19.90
N SER A 215 11.57 10.33 19.51
CA SER A 215 11.90 9.19 20.39
C SER A 215 12.72 9.60 21.61
N ALA A 216 13.50 10.69 21.52
CA ALA A 216 14.30 11.21 22.62
C ALA A 216 13.47 11.98 23.67
N CYS A 217 12.23 12.37 23.37
CA CYS A 217 11.34 13.01 24.34
C CYS A 217 11.11 12.07 25.54
N VAL A 218 11.29 12.56 26.77
CA VAL A 218 11.09 11.76 28.00
C VAL A 218 9.81 12.09 28.74
N GLU A 219 8.91 12.86 28.10
CA GLU A 219 7.56 13.16 28.62
C GLU A 219 7.56 13.87 29.99
N CYS A 220 8.55 14.74 30.21
CA CYS A 220 8.80 15.41 31.48
C CYS A 220 7.90 16.62 31.82
N THR A 221 7.02 17.06 30.90
CA THR A 221 6.10 18.22 31.05
C THR A 221 6.74 19.62 31.10
N LEU A 222 8.05 19.76 30.97
CA LEU A 222 8.71 21.09 31.00
C LEU A 222 8.22 22.01 29.88
N CYS A 223 7.93 21.47 28.69
CA CYS A 223 7.42 22.24 27.57
C CYS A 223 6.01 22.77 27.80
N ASP A 224 5.17 22.05 28.54
CA ASP A 224 3.81 22.44 28.88
C ASP A 224 3.85 23.60 29.87
N GLN A 225 4.69 23.49 30.90
CA GLN A 225 4.89 24.52 31.92
C GLN A 225 5.51 25.80 31.38
N ALA A 226 6.35 25.69 30.34
CA ALA A 226 6.97 26.84 29.69
C ALA A 226 6.08 27.49 28.62
N CYS A 227 4.96 26.87 28.24
CA CYS A 227 4.14 27.34 27.14
C CYS A 227 3.21 28.48 27.59
N PRO A 228 3.34 29.71 27.06
CA PRO A 228 2.44 30.82 27.40
C PRO A 228 1.02 30.66 26.83
N SER A 229 0.83 29.75 25.87
CA SER A 229 -0.48 29.40 25.29
C SER A 229 -1.12 28.19 25.98
N ASP A 230 -0.53 27.69 27.09
CA ASP A 230 -1.01 26.53 27.85
C ASP A 230 -1.28 25.28 26.98
N LEU A 231 -0.44 25.07 25.95
CA LEU A 231 -0.59 23.91 25.06
C LEU A 231 -0.20 22.61 25.77
N PRO A 232 -0.98 21.53 25.63
CA PRO A 232 -0.65 20.20 26.16
C PRO A 232 0.37 19.49 25.24
N LEU A 233 1.58 20.04 25.14
CA LEU A 233 2.63 19.54 24.24
C LEU A 233 3.06 18.11 24.61
N THR A 234 3.17 17.80 25.89
CA THR A 234 3.58 16.46 26.35
C THR A 234 2.56 15.40 25.96
N GLU A 235 1.27 15.69 26.12
CA GLU A 235 0.22 14.77 25.68
C GLU A 235 0.22 14.62 24.16
N THR A 236 0.42 15.72 23.43
CA THR A 236 0.57 15.69 21.97
C THR A 236 1.72 14.79 21.54
N PHE A 237 2.90 14.88 22.17
CA PHE A 237 4.06 14.04 21.84
C PHE A 237 3.88 12.57 22.24
N LYS A 238 3.15 12.28 23.33
CA LYS A 238 2.76 10.90 23.66
C LYS A 238 1.91 10.28 22.57
N ILE A 239 0.91 11.02 22.10
CA ILE A 239 0.05 10.60 21.00
C ILE A 239 0.89 10.38 19.73
N MET A 240 1.79 11.30 19.40
CA MET A 240 2.67 11.15 18.24
C MET A 240 3.51 9.87 18.32
N LYS A 241 4.12 9.58 19.48
CA LYS A 241 4.89 8.33 19.67
C LYS A 241 4.04 7.08 19.54
N GLN A 242 2.82 7.10 20.09
CA GLN A 242 1.88 5.98 19.94
C GLN A 242 1.52 5.79 18.46
N ASN A 243 1.25 6.87 17.75
CA ASN A 243 0.96 6.86 16.32
C ASN A 243 2.15 6.36 15.49
N GLU A 244 3.39 6.67 15.86
CA GLU A 244 4.59 6.10 15.21
C GLU A 244 4.63 4.58 15.32
N VAL A 245 4.35 4.02 16.51
CA VAL A 245 4.31 2.56 16.72
C VAL A 245 3.19 1.92 15.90
N ILE A 246 2.00 2.54 15.89
CA ILE A 246 0.85 2.07 15.11
C ILE A 246 1.18 2.05 13.61
N ARG A 247 1.67 3.16 13.07
CA ARG A 247 2.05 3.28 11.65
C ARG A 247 3.15 2.32 11.26
N ALA A 248 4.16 2.15 12.12
CA ALA A 248 5.22 1.17 11.90
C ALA A 248 4.69 -0.27 11.85
N ALA A 249 3.71 -0.60 12.70
CA ALA A 249 3.05 -1.90 12.67
C ALA A 249 2.21 -2.11 11.41
N GLU A 250 1.48 -1.07 10.95
CA GLU A 250 0.72 -1.09 9.69
C GLU A 250 1.63 -1.32 8.48
N VAL A 251 2.73 -0.56 8.38
CA VAL A 251 3.74 -0.72 7.32
C VAL A 251 4.35 -2.12 7.34
N ALA A 252 4.68 -2.65 8.53
CA ALA A 252 5.21 -4.00 8.66
C ALA A 252 4.20 -5.08 8.24
N ALA A 253 2.91 -4.91 8.59
CA ALA A 253 1.84 -5.82 8.20
C ALA A 253 1.58 -5.80 6.68
N ALA A 254 1.58 -4.61 6.07
CA ALA A 254 1.48 -4.43 4.64
C ALA A 254 2.65 -5.10 3.90
N ALA A 255 3.88 -4.90 4.36
CA ALA A 255 5.08 -5.53 3.80
C ALA A 255 5.05 -7.05 3.93
N ALA A 256 4.64 -7.59 5.08
CA ALA A 256 4.47 -9.03 5.26
C ALA A 256 3.42 -9.62 4.31
N THR A 257 2.32 -8.89 4.09
CA THR A 257 1.24 -9.31 3.19
C THR A 257 1.70 -9.34 1.73
N LEU A 258 2.39 -8.30 1.28
CA LEU A 258 3.02 -8.25 -0.04
C LEU A 258 4.00 -9.40 -0.23
N ALA A 259 4.89 -9.64 0.74
CA ALA A 259 5.85 -10.73 0.66
C ALA A 259 5.19 -12.12 0.55
N ARG A 260 4.09 -12.36 1.27
CA ARG A 260 3.29 -13.60 1.13
C ARG A 260 2.71 -13.73 -0.27
N PHE A 261 2.11 -12.65 -0.78
CA PHE A 261 1.51 -12.62 -2.12
C PHE A 261 2.54 -12.89 -3.22
N GLU A 262 3.68 -12.21 -3.19
CA GLU A 262 4.75 -12.42 -4.18
C GLU A 262 5.31 -13.84 -4.13
N LYS A 263 5.53 -14.38 -2.94
CA LYS A 263 5.96 -15.77 -2.76
C LYS A 263 4.97 -16.76 -3.37
N ARG A 264 3.66 -16.49 -3.24
CA ARG A 264 2.62 -17.29 -3.89
C ARG A 264 2.68 -17.18 -5.41
N GLN A 265 2.76 -15.97 -5.95
CA GLN A 265 2.85 -15.73 -7.39
C GLN A 265 4.05 -16.44 -8.01
N GLN A 266 5.19 -16.42 -7.32
CA GLN A 266 6.39 -17.16 -7.75
C GLN A 266 6.14 -18.67 -7.82
N ARG A 267 5.47 -19.26 -6.81
CA ARG A 267 5.10 -20.69 -6.85
C ARG A 267 4.21 -21.01 -8.03
N LEU A 268 3.14 -20.22 -8.22
CA LEU A 268 2.21 -20.42 -9.34
C LEU A 268 2.92 -20.31 -10.69
N ALA A 269 3.84 -19.35 -10.84
CA ALA A 269 4.62 -19.18 -12.07
C ALA A 269 5.56 -20.36 -12.35
N VAL A 270 6.15 -20.96 -11.31
CA VAL A 270 6.96 -22.18 -11.44
C VAL A 270 6.08 -23.37 -11.81
N ASP A 271 4.96 -23.56 -11.12
CA ASP A 271 4.01 -24.64 -11.41
C ASP A 271 3.47 -24.53 -12.86
N ASP A 272 3.17 -23.31 -13.33
CA ASP A 272 2.72 -23.04 -14.69
C ASP A 272 3.82 -23.30 -15.74
N ALA A 273 5.09 -23.06 -15.39
CA ALA A 273 6.23 -23.34 -16.27
C ALA A 273 6.57 -24.85 -16.34
N ASP A 274 6.38 -25.57 -15.23
CA ASP A 274 6.63 -27.01 -15.12
C ASP A 274 5.52 -27.86 -15.74
N LEU A 275 4.33 -27.28 -15.99
CA LEU A 275 3.26 -27.91 -16.74
C LEU A 275 3.73 -28.21 -18.17
N ILE A 276 4.20 -29.45 -18.40
CA ILE A 276 4.50 -30.00 -19.72
C ILE A 276 3.24 -29.83 -20.58
N ILE A 277 3.31 -28.93 -21.56
CA ILE A 277 2.24 -28.69 -22.52
C ILE A 277 1.96 -30.03 -23.21
N ARG A 278 0.82 -30.64 -22.88
CA ARG A 278 0.33 -31.82 -23.60
C ARG A 278 0.28 -31.46 -25.09
N PRO A 279 0.95 -32.21 -25.97
CA PRO A 279 0.89 -31.94 -27.40
C PRO A 279 -0.57 -31.89 -27.85
N LYS A 280 -0.91 -31.00 -28.80
CA LYS A 280 -2.27 -30.98 -29.36
C LYS A 280 -2.59 -32.36 -29.92
N ALA A 281 -3.87 -32.72 -29.96
CA ALA A 281 -4.30 -34.08 -30.36
C ALA A 281 -3.68 -34.56 -31.68
N GLN A 282 -3.44 -33.65 -32.63
CA GLN A 282 -2.77 -33.92 -33.90
C GLN A 282 -1.28 -34.24 -33.74
N ASP A 283 -0.55 -33.48 -32.92
CA ASP A 283 0.87 -33.70 -32.62
C ASP A 283 1.06 -35.00 -31.81
N ALA A 284 0.13 -35.28 -30.89
CA ALA A 284 0.09 -36.53 -30.14
C ALA A 284 -0.17 -37.74 -31.06
N GLN A 285 -1.07 -37.61 -32.04
CA GLN A 285 -1.32 -38.67 -33.03
C GLN A 285 -0.13 -38.90 -33.96
N ALA A 286 0.57 -37.83 -34.38
CA ALA A 286 1.80 -37.93 -35.17
C ALA A 286 2.94 -38.62 -34.41
N LEU A 287 3.11 -38.30 -33.12
CA LEU A 287 4.04 -38.97 -32.21
C LEU A 287 3.70 -40.45 -32.03
N ILE A 288 2.42 -40.79 -31.81
CA ILE A 288 1.96 -42.19 -31.67
C ILE A 288 2.15 -42.95 -32.98
N ALA A 289 1.92 -42.33 -34.13
CA ALA A 289 2.14 -42.93 -35.44
C ALA A 289 3.62 -43.22 -35.70
N GLY A 290 4.52 -42.27 -35.39
CA GLY A 290 5.97 -42.45 -35.52
C GLY A 290 6.54 -43.54 -34.60
N LEU A 291 6.01 -43.68 -33.40
CA LEU A 291 6.38 -44.76 -32.48
C LEU A 291 5.93 -46.16 -32.97
N LYS A 292 4.81 -46.23 -33.70
CA LYS A 292 4.30 -47.50 -34.27
C LYS A 292 5.04 -47.95 -35.53
N THR A 293 5.62 -47.02 -36.29
CA THR A 293 6.36 -47.32 -37.52
C THR A 293 7.85 -47.61 -37.28
N GLY A 294 8.33 -47.52 -36.03
CA GLY A 294 9.72 -47.83 -35.67
C GLY A 294 10.75 -46.82 -36.17
N SER A 295 10.34 -45.71 -36.79
CA SER A 295 11.24 -44.62 -37.14
C SER A 295 11.38 -43.70 -35.93
N LYS A 296 12.49 -43.82 -35.21
CA LYS A 296 12.90 -42.83 -34.21
C LYS A 296 13.18 -41.49 -34.94
N PRO A 297 12.85 -40.32 -34.35
CA PRO A 297 13.10 -39.02 -35.00
C PRO A 297 14.58 -38.82 -35.36
#